data_AF-A0A0B8QF57-F1
#
_entry.id   AF-A0A0B8QF57-F1
#
_cell.length_a   1.000
_cell.length_b   1.000
_cell.length_c   1.000
_cell.angle_alpha   90.00
_cell.angle_beta   90.00
_cell.angle_gamma   90.00
#
_symmetry.space_group_name_H-M   'P 1'
#
loop_
_entity.id
_entity.type
_entity.pdbx_description
1 polymer ?
#
loop_
_entity_poly.entity_id
_entity_poly.type
_entity_poly.pdbx_seq_one_letter_code
_entity_poly.pdbx_strand_id
1 'polypeptide(L)'
;MGLILGTGFGGGIIHDGKAYSGRNHVAGELGHTRLPIDAWFHLGENAPLLGCGCGKKGCLDSYLSGRGFELLYAHYYEEQKKAIDIINAYNEGEAKAVEHVDRFMELLAICFAGIFTAYDPDVVPLGGGLSNFELIYEEMPKRVPKYLMSVAKCPKIIKAKHGDSGGVRGAAFLNIK
;
A
#
# COMPACT_ATOMS: atom_id res chain seq x y z
N MET A 1 3.42 7.90 -10.01
CA MET A 1 2.73 8.10 -8.71
C MET A 1 3.64 7.57 -7.59
N GLY A 2 3.85 8.28 -6.48
CA GLY A 2 4.61 7.75 -5.34
C GLY A 2 3.70 7.33 -4.19
N LEU A 3 3.94 6.17 -3.58
CA LEU A 3 3.17 5.65 -2.45
C LEU A 3 4.08 5.38 -1.24
N ILE A 4 3.55 5.54 -0.04
CA ILE A 4 4.25 5.29 1.23
C ILE A 4 3.45 4.24 2.01
N LEU A 5 4.09 3.14 2.40
CA LEU A 5 3.57 2.10 3.28
C LEU A 5 4.36 2.15 4.60
N GLY A 6 3.97 3.08 5.48
CA GLY A 6 4.68 3.40 6.72
C GLY A 6 3.77 3.31 7.94
N THR A 7 3.81 4.33 8.81
CA THR A 7 2.84 4.48 9.90
C THR A 7 1.41 4.59 9.39
N GLY A 8 1.24 5.18 8.21
CA GLY A 8 0.02 5.19 7.41
C GLY A 8 0.26 4.74 5.97
N PHE A 9 -0.77 4.83 5.14
CA PHE A 9 -0.71 4.65 3.69
C PHE A 9 -1.21 5.90 2.97
N GLY A 10 -0.43 6.38 2.02
CA GLY A 10 -0.73 7.61 1.29
C GLY A 10 0.32 7.86 0.21
N GLY A 11 0.21 8.98 -0.51
CA GLY A 11 1.12 9.23 -1.60
C GLY A 11 0.96 10.57 -2.28
N GLY A 12 1.56 10.67 -3.46
CA GLY A 12 1.52 11.85 -4.30
C GLY A 12 1.45 11.49 -5.77
N ILE A 13 0.77 12.34 -6.53
CA ILE A 13 0.66 12.23 -7.99
C ILE A 13 1.62 13.24 -8.59
N ILE A 14 2.51 12.76 -9.46
CA ILE A 14 3.46 13.58 -10.21
C ILE A 14 3.13 13.43 -11.68
N HIS A 15 2.99 14.54 -12.39
CA HIS A 15 2.77 14.61 -13.83
C HIS A 15 3.76 15.61 -14.43
N ASP A 16 4.51 15.21 -15.45
CA ASP A 16 5.59 16.01 -16.06
C ASP A 16 6.56 16.64 -15.05
N GLY A 17 6.95 15.84 -14.05
CA GLY A 17 7.88 16.26 -12.99
C GLY A 17 7.27 17.22 -11.96
N LYS A 18 6.00 17.60 -12.08
CA LYS A 18 5.30 18.53 -11.20
C LYS A 18 4.28 17.81 -10.32
N ALA A 19 4.18 18.21 -9.06
CA ALA A 19 3.20 17.66 -8.15
C ALA A 19 1.80 18.14 -8.53
N TYR A 20 0.87 17.20 -8.70
CA TYR A 20 -0.55 17.50 -8.86
C TYR A 20 -1.19 17.60 -7.48
N SER A 21 -1.48 18.81 -7.01
CA SER A 21 -2.07 19.04 -5.67
C SER A 21 -3.59 18.84 -5.62
N GLY A 22 -4.27 19.04 -6.75
CA GLY A 22 -5.73 19.10 -6.82
C GLY A 22 -6.35 20.32 -6.12
N ARG A 23 -7.67 20.46 -6.22
CA ARG A 23 -8.43 21.65 -5.76
C ARG A 23 -8.22 22.00 -4.28
N ASN A 24 -8.17 20.99 -3.42
CA ASN A 24 -8.10 21.18 -1.96
C ASN A 24 -6.76 20.69 -1.38
N HIS A 25 -5.72 20.50 -2.20
CA HIS A 25 -4.41 19.97 -1.76
C HIS A 25 -4.45 18.56 -1.14
N VAL A 26 -5.42 17.74 -1.55
CA VAL A 26 -5.61 16.35 -1.07
C VAL A 26 -5.45 15.30 -2.17
N ALA A 27 -4.98 15.70 -3.36
CA ALA A 27 -4.70 14.72 -4.40
C ALA A 27 -3.54 13.80 -3.96
N GLY A 28 -3.76 12.49 -4.04
CA GLY A 28 -2.80 11.49 -3.54
C GLY A 28 -3.11 10.94 -2.14
N GLU A 29 -4.15 11.45 -1.46
CA GLU A 29 -4.68 10.92 -0.18
C GLU A 29 -5.42 9.58 -0.37
N LEU A 30 -4.79 8.64 -1.07
CA LEU A 30 -5.35 7.35 -1.46
C LEU A 30 -5.68 6.47 -0.26
N GLY A 31 -4.96 6.61 0.86
CA GLY A 31 -5.27 5.89 2.09
C GLY A 31 -6.59 6.28 2.74
N HIS A 32 -7.15 7.43 2.41
CA HIS A 32 -8.46 7.84 2.90
C HIS A 32 -9.61 7.42 1.98
N THR A 33 -9.34 6.68 0.91
CA THR A 33 -10.36 5.91 0.19
C THR A 33 -10.76 4.67 0.98
N ARG A 34 -11.96 4.12 0.76
CA ARG A 34 -12.43 2.89 1.45
C ARG A 34 -11.97 1.66 0.68
N LEU A 35 -11.85 0.54 1.37
CA LEU A 35 -11.60 -0.76 0.75
C LEU A 35 -12.61 -0.99 -0.40
N PRO A 36 -12.14 -1.39 -1.59
CA PRO A 36 -13.04 -1.84 -2.63
C PRO A 36 -13.73 -3.15 -2.20
N ILE A 37 -14.86 -3.45 -2.82
CA ILE A 37 -15.74 -4.55 -2.38
C ILE A 37 -15.10 -5.93 -2.52
N ASP A 38 -14.27 -6.12 -3.54
CA ASP A 38 -13.45 -7.31 -3.76
C ASP A 38 -12.37 -7.48 -2.68
N ALA A 39 -11.73 -6.41 -2.24
CA ALA A 39 -10.81 -6.45 -1.10
C ALA A 39 -11.52 -6.81 0.20
N TRP A 40 -12.75 -6.34 0.39
CA TRP A 40 -13.59 -6.71 1.53
C TRP A 40 -13.93 -8.21 1.51
N PHE A 41 -14.34 -8.74 0.35
CA PHE A 41 -14.61 -10.18 0.21
C PHE A 41 -13.35 -11.04 0.35
N HIS A 42 -12.19 -10.56 -0.08
CA HIS A 42 -10.92 -11.26 0.11
C HIS A 42 -10.57 -11.44 1.59
N LEU A 43 -10.91 -10.47 2.46
CA LEU A 43 -10.74 -10.60 3.90
C LEU A 43 -11.73 -11.62 4.52
N GLY A 44 -12.78 -12.03 3.81
CA GLY A 44 -13.71 -13.08 4.23
C GLY A 44 -14.69 -12.64 5.31
N GLU A 45 -15.42 -13.59 5.89
CA GLU A 45 -16.51 -13.33 6.83
C GLU A 45 -16.04 -12.66 8.13
N ASN A 46 -14.81 -12.94 8.53
CA ASN A 46 -14.19 -12.36 9.71
C ASN A 46 -13.45 -11.04 9.42
N ALA A 47 -13.72 -10.36 8.30
CA ALA A 47 -13.05 -9.10 7.95
C ALA A 47 -13.27 -8.01 9.04
N PRO A 48 -12.19 -7.43 9.61
CA PRO A 48 -12.33 -6.36 10.60
C PRO A 48 -12.68 -5.05 9.91
N LEU A 49 -13.72 -4.34 10.37
CA LEU A 49 -14.00 -2.96 9.95
C LEU A 49 -13.18 -1.96 10.77
N LEU A 50 -11.93 -1.75 10.38
CA LEU A 50 -10.98 -0.89 11.09
C LEU A 50 -11.36 0.60 11.01
N GLY A 51 -11.24 1.31 12.13
CA GLY A 51 -11.41 2.76 12.21
C GLY A 51 -10.22 3.52 11.62
N CYS A 52 -10.46 4.76 11.18
CA CYS A 52 -9.43 5.66 10.66
C CYS A 52 -9.52 7.04 11.33
N GLY A 53 -8.37 7.67 11.56
CA GLY A 53 -8.28 8.99 12.20
C GLY A 53 -9.00 10.11 11.43
N CYS A 54 -9.29 9.93 10.14
CA CYS A 54 -10.09 10.88 9.35
C CYS A 54 -11.61 10.86 9.69
N GLY A 55 -12.03 10.08 10.70
CA GLY A 55 -13.42 9.95 11.12
C GLY A 55 -14.26 9.02 10.24
N LYS A 56 -13.62 8.18 9.42
CA LYS A 56 -14.28 7.13 8.63
C LYS A 56 -13.86 5.75 9.15
N LYS A 57 -14.49 4.70 8.61
CA LYS A 57 -14.12 3.31 8.82
C LYS A 57 -13.82 2.67 7.47
N GLY A 58 -12.97 1.64 7.45
CA GLY A 58 -12.63 0.91 6.24
C GLY A 58 -11.67 1.63 5.30
N CYS A 59 -10.93 2.64 5.77
CA CYS A 59 -9.94 3.35 4.95
C CYS A 59 -8.71 2.48 4.67
N LEU A 60 -8.18 2.53 3.45
CA LEU A 60 -6.97 1.79 3.04
C LEU A 60 -5.78 2.03 3.99
N ASP A 61 -5.66 3.24 4.54
CA ASP A 61 -4.68 3.62 5.58
C ASP A 61 -4.62 2.62 6.75
N SER A 62 -5.78 2.15 7.20
CA SER A 62 -5.90 1.24 8.33
C SER A 62 -5.53 -0.21 8.00
N TYR A 63 -5.34 -0.56 6.71
CA TYR A 63 -5.03 -1.93 6.28
C TYR A 63 -3.66 -2.04 5.60
N LEU A 64 -3.30 -1.11 4.72
CA LEU A 64 -2.10 -1.21 3.85
C LEU A 64 -0.85 -0.58 4.47
N SER A 65 -0.99 0.11 5.60
CA SER A 65 0.14 0.64 6.37
C SER A 65 0.86 -0.47 7.14
N GLY A 66 2.07 -0.18 7.63
CA GLY A 66 2.78 -1.05 8.58
C GLY A 66 1.96 -1.32 9.83
N ARG A 67 1.20 -0.33 10.32
CA ARG A 67 0.28 -0.54 11.43
C ARG A 67 -0.90 -1.43 11.02
N GLY A 68 -1.45 -1.25 9.82
CA GLY A 68 -2.52 -2.08 9.29
C GLY A 68 -2.12 -3.55 9.14
N PHE A 69 -0.88 -3.80 8.69
CA PHE A 69 -0.28 -5.14 8.63
C PHE A 69 -0.27 -5.81 10.02
N GLU A 70 0.23 -5.12 11.04
CA GLU A 70 0.20 -5.61 12.43
C GLU A 70 -1.22 -5.85 12.96
N LEU A 71 -2.15 -4.92 12.70
CA LEU A 71 -3.54 -5.02 13.15
C LEU A 71 -4.27 -6.20 12.50
N LEU A 72 -4.01 -6.44 11.22
CA LEU A 72 -4.56 -7.61 10.52
C LEU A 72 -4.01 -8.90 11.11
N TYR A 73 -2.71 -9.00 11.37
CA TYR A 73 -2.13 -10.17 12.02
C TYR A 73 -2.79 -10.43 13.38
N ALA A 74 -2.86 -9.39 14.21
CA ALA A 74 -3.47 -9.50 15.53
C ALA A 74 -4.95 -9.88 15.49
N HIS A 75 -5.69 -9.42 14.49
CA HIS A 75 -7.10 -9.76 14.34
C HIS A 75 -7.32 -11.24 13.98
N TYR A 76 -6.56 -11.78 13.03
CA TYR A 76 -6.78 -13.16 12.57
C TYR A 76 -6.18 -14.23 13.49
N TYR A 77 -5.17 -13.88 14.28
CA TYR A 77 -4.42 -14.85 15.10
C TYR A 77 -4.43 -14.55 16.60
N GLU A 78 -5.14 -13.51 17.02
CA GLU A 78 -5.27 -13.06 18.43
C GLU A 78 -3.91 -12.81 19.10
N GLU A 79 -2.91 -12.38 18.32
CA GLU A 79 -1.53 -12.22 18.76
C GLU A 79 -0.93 -10.90 18.27
N GLN A 80 -0.38 -10.10 19.18
CA GLN A 80 0.28 -8.85 18.81
C GLN A 80 1.75 -9.10 18.48
N LYS A 81 2.10 -9.01 17.19
CA LYS A 81 3.49 -9.00 16.71
C LYS A 81 3.79 -7.70 15.97
N LYS A 82 5.05 -7.23 16.00
CA LYS A 82 5.48 -6.12 15.14
C LYS A 82 5.69 -6.58 13.71
N ALA A 83 5.57 -5.67 12.76
CA ALA A 83 5.73 -6.00 11.34
C ALA A 83 7.05 -6.72 11.06
N ILE A 84 8.15 -6.30 11.70
CA ILE A 84 9.46 -6.95 11.55
C ILE A 84 9.47 -8.39 12.07
N ASP A 85 8.81 -8.67 13.18
CA ASP A 85 8.74 -10.01 13.78
C ASP A 85 7.87 -10.94 12.93
N ILE A 86 6.78 -10.42 12.35
CA ILE A 86 5.93 -11.15 11.41
C ILE A 86 6.71 -11.50 10.14
N ILE A 87 7.51 -10.56 9.60
CA ILE A 87 8.35 -10.80 8.42
C ILE A 87 9.44 -11.83 8.73
N ASN A 88 10.06 -11.77 9.92
CA ASN A 88 11.05 -12.78 10.33
C ASN A 88 10.40 -14.16 10.44
N ALA A 89 9.25 -14.26 11.10
CA ALA A 89 8.48 -15.50 11.20
C ALA A 89 8.07 -16.04 9.82
N TYR A 90 7.72 -15.17 8.87
CA TYR A 90 7.46 -15.55 7.48
C TYR A 90 8.70 -16.18 6.82
N ASN A 91 9.87 -15.56 6.99
CA ASN A 91 11.13 -16.07 6.44
C ASN A 91 11.56 -17.41 7.07
N GLU A 92 11.18 -17.64 8.33
CA GLU A 92 11.37 -18.92 9.03
C GLU A 92 10.33 -19.98 8.64
N GLY A 93 9.31 -19.61 7.85
CA GLY A 93 8.26 -20.52 7.39
C GLY A 93 7.17 -20.79 8.42
N GLU A 94 6.99 -19.92 9.43
CA GLU A 94 5.92 -20.07 10.41
C GLU A 94 4.55 -19.97 9.72
N ALA A 95 3.70 -20.99 9.89
CA ALA A 95 2.45 -21.14 9.14
C ALA A 95 1.52 -19.91 9.23
N LYS A 96 1.35 -19.33 10.42
CA LYS A 96 0.51 -18.12 10.61
C LYS A 96 1.04 -16.91 9.85
N ALA A 97 2.37 -16.73 9.86
CA ALA A 97 3.02 -15.62 9.17
C ALA A 97 2.97 -15.80 7.65
N VAL A 98 3.14 -17.03 7.15
CA VAL A 98 2.95 -17.37 5.73
C VAL A 98 1.53 -17.06 5.27
N GLU A 99 0.53 -17.53 6.00
CA GLU A 99 -0.88 -17.24 5.70
C GLU A 99 -1.18 -15.73 5.77
N HIS A 100 -0.63 -15.04 6.77
CA HIS A 100 -0.81 -13.60 6.93
C HIS A 100 -0.24 -12.80 5.75
N VAL A 101 1.00 -13.11 5.37
CA VAL A 101 1.70 -12.43 4.29
C VAL A 101 0.99 -12.69 2.96
N ASP A 102 0.54 -13.91 2.69
CA ASP A 102 -0.24 -14.20 1.48
C ASP A 102 -1.56 -13.40 1.45
N ARG A 103 -2.30 -13.39 2.57
CA ARG A 103 -3.52 -12.58 2.72
C ARG A 103 -3.24 -11.10 2.44
N PHE A 104 -2.15 -10.56 3.00
CA PHE A 104 -1.79 -9.16 2.83
C PHE A 104 -1.33 -8.83 1.40
N MET A 105 -0.53 -9.69 0.77
CA MET A 105 -0.08 -9.48 -0.61
C MET A 105 -1.25 -9.46 -1.58
N GLU A 106 -2.20 -10.38 -1.43
CA GLU A 106 -3.39 -10.37 -2.27
C GLU A 106 -4.27 -9.15 -2.01
N LEU A 107 -4.46 -8.75 -0.74
CA LEU A 107 -5.16 -7.51 -0.37
C LEU A 107 -4.52 -6.27 -1.02
N LEU A 108 -3.19 -6.17 -0.94
CA LEU A 108 -2.42 -5.08 -1.52
C LEU A 108 -2.59 -5.04 -3.04
N ALA A 109 -2.54 -6.20 -3.70
CA ALA A 109 -2.72 -6.31 -5.15
C ALA A 109 -4.10 -5.87 -5.62
N ILE A 110 -5.18 -6.27 -4.91
CA ILE A 110 -6.55 -5.84 -5.20
C ILE A 110 -6.66 -4.30 -5.09
N CYS A 111 -6.17 -3.74 -3.99
CA CYS A 111 -6.23 -2.30 -3.75
C CYS A 111 -5.41 -1.51 -4.78
N PHE A 112 -4.21 -1.99 -5.12
CA PHE A 112 -3.35 -1.39 -6.13
C PHE A 112 -4.01 -1.43 -7.52
N ALA A 113 -4.63 -2.53 -7.91
CA ALA A 113 -5.29 -2.61 -9.20
C ALA A 113 -6.44 -1.61 -9.36
N GLY A 114 -7.23 -1.39 -8.29
CA GLY A 114 -8.25 -0.34 -8.27
C GLY A 114 -7.65 1.06 -8.45
N ILE A 115 -6.54 1.34 -7.77
CA ILE A 115 -5.80 2.60 -7.92
C ILE A 115 -5.23 2.73 -9.35
N PHE A 116 -4.60 1.71 -9.88
CA PHE A 116 -3.97 1.76 -11.21
C PHE A 116 -5.00 1.85 -12.33
N THR A 117 -6.17 1.22 -12.18
CA THR A 117 -7.26 1.39 -13.14
C THR A 117 -7.76 2.84 -13.20
N ALA A 118 -7.71 3.57 -12.09
CA ALA A 118 -8.13 4.97 -12.03
C ALA A 118 -7.06 5.97 -12.49
N TYR A 119 -5.78 5.68 -12.25
CA TYR A 119 -4.68 6.65 -12.42
C TYR A 119 -3.65 6.28 -13.50
N ASP A 120 -3.61 5.01 -13.92
CA ASP A 120 -2.71 4.43 -14.93
C ASP A 120 -1.26 4.98 -14.91
N PRO A 121 -0.53 4.83 -13.78
CA PRO A 121 0.80 5.42 -13.65
C PRO A 121 1.89 4.63 -14.38
N ASP A 122 2.87 5.29 -15.00
CA ASP A 122 4.02 4.59 -15.62
C ASP A 122 4.90 3.85 -14.59
N VAL A 123 5.08 4.44 -13.41
CA VAL A 123 5.97 3.95 -12.35
C VAL A 123 5.42 4.29 -10.97
N VAL A 124 5.62 3.35 -10.04
CA VAL A 124 5.18 3.44 -8.65
C VAL A 124 6.34 3.16 -7.69
N PRO A 125 7.11 4.18 -7.27
CA PRO A 125 8.03 4.06 -6.14
C PRO A 125 7.26 3.89 -4.82
N LEU A 126 7.65 2.87 -4.05
CA LEU A 126 7.15 2.58 -2.71
C LEU A 126 8.17 3.01 -1.65
N GLY A 127 7.75 3.86 -0.71
CA GLY A 127 8.51 4.24 0.48
C GLY A 127 7.86 3.74 1.78
N GLY A 128 8.45 4.09 2.92
CA GLY A 128 7.96 3.69 4.24
C GLY A 128 8.51 2.35 4.72
N GLY A 129 8.26 2.00 5.99
CA GLY A 129 8.87 0.83 6.63
C GLY A 129 8.60 -0.49 5.91
N LEU A 130 7.36 -0.73 5.46
CA LEU A 130 6.99 -1.96 4.74
C LEU A 130 7.62 -2.06 3.36
N SER A 131 8.02 -0.93 2.74
CA SER A 131 8.72 -0.98 1.45
C SER A 131 10.08 -1.68 1.52
N ASN A 132 10.57 -2.00 2.72
CA ASN A 132 11.76 -2.83 2.89
C ASN A 132 11.49 -4.33 2.80
N PHE A 133 10.24 -4.76 2.73
CA PHE A 133 9.89 -6.15 2.51
C PHE A 133 9.95 -6.47 1.02
N GLU A 134 11.08 -7.04 0.57
CA GLU A 134 11.40 -7.22 -0.86
C GLU A 134 10.38 -8.07 -1.62
N LEU A 135 9.68 -8.97 -0.92
CA LEU A 135 8.63 -9.82 -1.49
C LEU A 135 7.52 -9.01 -2.18
N ILE A 136 7.26 -7.77 -1.76
CA ILE A 136 6.30 -6.87 -2.41
C ILE A 136 6.65 -6.70 -3.91
N TYR A 137 7.93 -6.51 -4.23
CA TYR A 137 8.37 -6.25 -5.61
C TYR A 137 8.34 -7.51 -6.48
N GLU A 138 8.40 -8.69 -5.86
CA GLU A 138 8.28 -9.98 -6.54
C GLU A 138 6.83 -10.37 -6.78
N GLU A 139 5.95 -10.13 -5.80
CA GLU A 139 4.57 -10.60 -5.80
C GLU A 139 3.61 -9.66 -6.53
N MET A 140 3.79 -8.34 -6.43
CA MET A 140 2.86 -7.39 -7.05
C MET A 140 2.76 -7.56 -8.59
N PRO A 141 3.87 -7.75 -9.34
CA PRO A 141 3.79 -8.01 -10.78
C PRO A 141 3.04 -9.30 -11.14
N LYS A 142 2.98 -10.30 -10.23
CA LYS A 142 2.27 -11.57 -10.43
C LYS A 142 0.78 -11.45 -10.11
N ARG A 143 0.43 -10.70 -9.05
CA ARG A 143 -0.93 -10.66 -8.49
C ARG A 143 -1.79 -9.54 -9.07
N VAL A 144 -1.23 -8.35 -9.25
CA VAL A 144 -1.97 -7.16 -9.74
C VAL A 144 -2.67 -7.41 -11.09
N PRO A 145 -2.07 -8.06 -12.11
CA PRO A 145 -2.70 -8.24 -13.42
C PRO A 145 -4.07 -8.93 -13.37
N LYS A 146 -4.32 -9.82 -12.40
CA LYS A 146 -5.61 -10.50 -12.20
C LYS A 146 -6.77 -9.52 -11.98
N TYR A 147 -6.48 -8.35 -11.42
CA TYR A 147 -7.45 -7.35 -10.99
C TYR A 147 -7.50 -6.11 -11.89
N LEU A 148 -6.65 -6.06 -12.92
CA LEU A 148 -6.65 -4.98 -13.92
C LEU A 148 -7.62 -5.28 -15.07
N MET A 149 -7.91 -4.24 -15.86
CA MET A 149 -8.53 -4.43 -17.17
C MET A 149 -7.66 -5.37 -18.03
N SER A 150 -8.29 -6.22 -18.84
CA SER A 150 -7.59 -7.24 -19.65
C SER A 150 -6.54 -6.69 -20.62
N VAL A 151 -6.66 -5.41 -21.01
CA VAL A 151 -5.71 -4.71 -21.89
C VAL A 151 -4.61 -3.96 -21.14
N ALA A 152 -4.77 -3.79 -19.83
CA ALA A 152 -3.84 -3.04 -18.99
C ALA A 152 -2.69 -3.93 -18.52
N LYS A 153 -1.58 -3.29 -18.12
CA LYS A 153 -0.39 -3.95 -17.60
C LYS A 153 -0.09 -3.42 -16.20
N CYS A 154 0.46 -4.27 -15.34
CA CYS A 154 0.96 -3.81 -14.04
C CYS A 154 2.08 -2.78 -14.27
N PRO A 155 2.02 -1.60 -13.62
CA PRO A 155 3.06 -0.59 -13.77
C PRO A 155 4.36 -1.06 -13.14
N LYS A 156 5.46 -0.36 -13.44
CA LYS A 156 6.74 -0.67 -12.81
C LYS A 156 6.69 -0.26 -11.34
N ILE A 157 6.65 -1.22 -10.43
CA ILE A 157 6.69 -0.99 -8.97
C ILE A 157 8.16 -1.11 -8.52
N ILE A 158 8.67 -0.10 -7.81
CA ILE A 158 10.07 -0.04 -7.39
C ILE A 158 10.20 0.41 -5.94
N LYS A 159 11.30 0.04 -5.29
CA LYS A 159 11.66 0.62 -3.99
C LYS A 159 12.08 2.09 -4.15
N ALA A 160 11.64 2.95 -3.24
CA ALA A 160 12.06 4.34 -3.20
C ALA A 160 13.57 4.45 -2.93
N LYS A 161 14.27 5.29 -3.71
CA LYS A 161 15.73 5.44 -3.64
C LYS A 161 16.22 6.53 -2.70
N HIS A 162 15.34 7.45 -2.30
CA HIS A 162 15.71 8.67 -1.59
C HIS A 162 14.85 8.86 -0.34
N GLY A 163 14.68 7.81 0.48
CA GLY A 163 13.86 7.86 1.70
C GLY A 163 14.28 8.96 2.66
N ASP A 164 15.49 8.85 3.21
CA ASP A 164 16.00 9.69 4.31
C ASP A 164 16.02 11.19 3.99
N SER A 165 16.21 11.55 2.71
CA SER A 165 16.26 12.93 2.23
C SER A 165 15.10 13.29 1.29
N GLY A 166 14.08 12.45 1.20
CA GLY A 166 12.99 12.59 0.22
C GLY A 166 12.19 13.88 0.41
N GLY A 167 11.90 14.23 1.66
CA GLY A 167 11.14 15.43 2.01
C GLY A 167 11.83 16.73 1.55
N VAL A 168 13.10 16.92 1.91
CA VAL A 168 13.86 18.13 1.54
C VAL A 168 14.12 18.20 0.03
N ARG A 169 14.40 17.07 -0.62
CA ARG A 169 14.55 16.99 -2.08
C ARG A 169 13.26 17.38 -2.79
N GLY A 170 12.13 16.80 -2.38
CA GLY A 170 10.81 17.10 -2.93
C GLY A 170 10.45 18.58 -2.80
N ALA A 171 10.71 19.20 -1.64
CA ALA A 171 10.49 20.63 -1.42
C ALA A 171 11.36 21.50 -2.35
N ALA A 172 12.64 21.16 -2.52
CA ALA A 172 13.52 21.88 -3.45
C ALA A 172 13.04 21.77 -4.90
N PHE A 173 12.53 20.59 -5.30
CA PHE A 173 12.06 20.32 -6.67
C PHE A 173 10.78 21.07 -7.05
N LEU A 174 10.03 21.65 -6.10
CA LEU A 174 8.87 22.49 -6.38
C LEU A 174 9.19 23.69 -7.27
N ASN A 175 10.46 24.11 -7.35
CA ASN A 175 10.91 25.27 -8.11
C ASN A 175 11.64 24.91 -9.42
N ILE A 176 11.62 23.64 -9.85
CA ILE A 176 12.15 23.25 -11.17
C ILE A 176 11.24 23.85 -12.26
N LYS A 177 11.86 24.49 -13.26
CA LYS A 177 11.15 25.15 -14.36
C LYS A 177 10.60 24.13 -15.35
#